data_AF-A0A4R4KNJ9-F1
#
_entry.id   AF-A0A4R4KNJ9-F1
#
_cell.length_a   1.000
_cell.length_b   1.000
_cell.length_c   1.000
_cell.angle_alpha   90.00
_cell.angle_beta   90.00
_cell.angle_gamma   90.00
#
_symmetry.space_group_name_H-M   'P 1'
#
loop_
_entity.id
_entity.type
_entity.pdbx_description
1 polymer ?
#
loop_
_entity_poly.entity_id
_entity_poly.type
_entity_poly.pdbx_seq_one_letter_code
_entity_poly.pdbx_strand_id
1 'polypeptide(L)' 'RVPAGSVALAGPYAGIYPTASPGGWLLVGRTGLTLFDVTADPPATLTPGTRVRLVPA' A
#
# COMPACT_ATOMS: atom_id res chain seq x y z
N ARG A 1 -0.03 12.45 -9.71
CA ARG A 1 -0.79 11.69 -8.68
C ARG A 1 -0.32 10.24 -8.73
N VAL A 2 0.03 9.64 -7.59
CA VAL A 2 0.42 8.23 -7.49
C VAL A 2 -0.85 7.35 -7.53
N PRO A 3 -0.91 6.28 -8.34
CA PRO A 3 -2.06 5.37 -8.38
C PRO A 3 -2.29 4.58 -7.08
N ALA A 4 -3.53 4.16 -6.85
CA ALA A 4 -3.86 3.25 -5.77
C ALA A 4 -3.21 1.87 -6.00
N GLY A 5 -2.76 1.24 -4.92
CA GLY A 5 -2.02 -0.02 -4.93
C GLY A 5 -0.54 0.14 -5.28
N SER A 6 -0.02 1.35 -5.53
CA SER A 6 1.40 1.57 -5.80
C SER A 6 2.26 1.19 -4.60
N VAL A 7 3.23 0.30 -4.82
CA VAL A 7 4.26 -0.07 -3.84
C VAL A 7 5.41 0.91 -3.97
N ALA A 8 5.83 1.50 -2.85
CA ALA A 8 6.83 2.56 -2.84
C ALA A 8 7.80 2.48 -1.66
N LEU A 9 8.96 3.12 -1.83
CA LEU A 9 10.03 3.18 -0.84
C LEU A 9 10.35 4.63 -0.46
N ALA A 10 10.62 4.87 0.82
CA ALA A 10 11.26 6.10 1.29
C ALA A 10 12.15 5.82 2.50
N GLY A 11 13.46 6.03 2.33
CA GLY A 11 14.44 5.68 3.36
C GLY A 11 14.29 4.21 3.77
N PRO A 12 14.14 3.90 5.07
CA PRO A 12 13.99 2.53 5.56
C PRO A 12 12.58 1.95 5.42
N TYR A 13 11.61 2.73 4.91
CA TYR A 13 10.21 2.34 4.87
C TYR A 13 9.80 1.84 3.49
N ALA A 14 9.01 0.77 3.49
CA ALA A 14 8.19 0.37 2.36
C ALA A 14 6.72 0.65 2.69
N GLY A 15 5.97 1.10 1.70
CA GLY A 15 4.54 1.41 1.85
C GLY A 15 3.77 1.07 0.59
N ILE A 16 2.46 0.94 0.74
CA ILE A 16 1.56 0.79 -0.39
C ILE A 16 0.48 1.87 -0.28
N TYR A 17 0.29 2.64 -1.34
CA TYR A 17 -0.72 3.70 -1.38
C TYR A 17 -2.12 3.07 -1.45
N PRO A 18 -2.99 3.19 -0.42
CA PRO A 18 -4.30 2.54 -0.41
C PRO A 18 -5.29 3.22 -1.37
N THR A 19 -5.11 4.53 -1.59
CA THR A 19 -5.88 5.33 -2.53
C THR A 19 -4.91 6.19 -3.34
N ALA A 20 -5.37 6.71 -4.47
CA ALA A 20 -4.52 7.55 -5.30
C ALA A 20 -4.41 8.97 -4.72
N SER A 21 -3.18 9.44 -4.50
CA SER A 21 -2.86 10.68 -3.81
C SER A 21 -1.53 11.27 -4.34
N PRO A 22 -1.19 12.54 -4.07
CA PRO A 22 0.18 13.01 -4.30
C PRO A 22 1.17 12.27 -3.38
N GLY A 23 2.39 12.06 -3.87
CA GLY A 23 3.44 11.36 -3.12
C GLY A 23 4.80 11.48 -3.80
N GLY A 24 5.87 11.58 -3.01
CA GLY A 24 7.25 11.71 -3.49
C GLY A 24 8.10 10.46 -3.28
N TRP A 25 7.50 9.34 -2.87
CA TRP A 25 8.22 8.09 -2.62
C TRP A 25 8.58 7.42 -3.95
N LEU A 26 9.68 6.66 -3.96
CA LEU A 26 10.12 5.94 -5.15
C LEU A 26 9.18 4.77 -5.41
N LEU A 27 8.50 4.78 -6.57
CA LEU A 27 7.59 3.71 -6.96
C LEU A 27 8.37 2.51 -7.51
N VAL A 28 8.09 1.32 -7.00
CA VAL A 28 8.80 0.07 -7.36
C VAL A 28 7.87 -1.05 -7.83
N GLY A 29 6.55 -0.86 -7.74
CA GLY A 29 5.58 -1.86 -8.19
C GLY A 29 4.14 -1.45 -7.92
N ARG A 30 3.22 -2.41 -8.12
CA ARG A 30 1.79 -2.23 -7.84
C ARG A 30 1.15 -3.55 -7.42
N THR A 31 0.14 -3.48 -6.56
CA THR A 31 -0.70 -4.60 -6.17
C THR A 31 -2.18 -4.29 -6.48
N GLY A 32 -2.96 -5.34 -6.75
CA GLY A 32 -4.42 -5.28 -6.84
C GLY A 32 -5.13 -5.47 -5.50
N LEU A 33 -4.38 -5.68 -4.40
CA LEU A 33 -4.95 -5.84 -3.06
C LEU A 33 -5.65 -4.54 -2.63
N THR A 34 -6.93 -4.64 -2.28
CA THR A 34 -7.64 -3.57 -1.57
C THR A 34 -7.06 -3.47 -0.16
N LEU A 35 -6.48 -2.32 0.17
CA LEU A 35 -5.82 -2.09 1.47
C LEU A 35 -6.69 -1.35 2.48
N PHE A 36 -7.69 -0.63 1.99
CA PHE A 36 -8.62 0.13 2.81
C PHE A 36 -10.00 0.11 2.15
N ASP A 37 -11.00 -0.33 2.91
CA ASP A 37 -12.42 -0.29 2.55
C ASP A 37 -13.20 0.23 3.76
N VAL A 38 -13.85 1.39 3.61
CA VAL A 38 -14.61 2.03 4.69
C VAL A 38 -15.84 1.22 5.13
N THR A 39 -16.29 0.29 4.28
CA THR A 39 -17.45 -0.57 4.56
C THR A 39 -17.07 -1.91 5.20
N ALA A 40 -15.77 -2.23 5.27
CA ALA A 40 -15.26 -3.45 5.91
C ALA A 40 -15.00 -3.27 7.41
N ASP A 41 -15.02 -4.38 8.15
CA ASP A 41 -14.62 -4.45 9.57
C ASP A 41 -13.56 -5.57 9.77
N PRO A 42 -12.28 -5.24 10.01
CA PRO A 42 -11.72 -3.88 10.11
C PRO A 42 -11.58 -3.21 8.72
N PRO A 43 -11.62 -1.87 8.64
CA PRO A 43 -11.54 -1.16 7.37
C PRO A 43 -10.15 -1.20 6.73
N ALA A 44 -9.10 -1.37 7.53
CA ALA A 44 -7.72 -1.50 7.04
C ALA A 44 -7.34 -2.98 6.99
N THR A 45 -6.97 -3.46 5.80
CA THR A 45 -6.56 -4.86 5.59
C THR A 45 -5.26 -5.20 6.32
N LEU A 46 -4.36 -4.22 6.45
CA LEU A 46 -3.10 -4.35 7.16
C LEU A 46 -3.15 -3.51 8.45
N THR A 47 -3.17 -4.18 9.60
CA THR A 47 -3.16 -3.54 10.92
C THR A 47 -1.76 -3.54 11.53
N PRO A 48 -1.46 -2.68 12.53
CA PRO A 48 -0.18 -2.71 13.23
C PRO A 48 0.17 -4.12 13.74
N GLY A 49 1.40 -4.55 13.47
CA GLY A 49 1.88 -5.91 13.79
C GLY A 49 1.68 -6.94 12.67
N THR A 50 0.90 -6.63 11.63
CA THR A 50 0.76 -7.51 10.45
C THR A 50 2.09 -7.66 9.73
N ARG A 51 2.57 -8.90 9.56
CA ARG A 51 3.74 -9.20 8.73
C ARG A 51 3.33 -9.30 7.27
N VAL A 52 4.03 -8.58 6.41
CA VAL A 52 3.74 -8.52 4.97
C VAL A 52 4.91 -9.13 4.19
N ARG A 53 4.61 -9.96 3.20
CA ARG A 53 5.57 -10.44 2.21
C ARG A 53 5.08 -10.01 0.83
N LEU A 54 5.90 -9.23 0.14
CA LEU A 54 5.69 -8.89 -1.27
C LEU A 54 6.25 -10.03 -2.12
N VAL A 55 5.49 -10.46 -3.13
CA VAL A 55 5.90 -11.49 -4.09
C VAL A 55 5.78 -10.90 -5.50
N PRO A 56 6.72 -11.18 -6.42
CA PRO A 56 6.54 -10.91 -7.84
C PRO A 56 5.29 -11.64 -8.37
N ALA A 57 4.68 -11.06 -9.42
CA ALA A 57 3.60 -11.72 -10.15
C ALA A 57 4.10 -12.94 -10.93
#